data_AF-A0A0J6D3R6-F1
#
_entry.id   AF-A0A0J6D3R6-F1
#
_cell.length_a   1.000
_cell.length_b   1.000
_cell.length_c   1.000
_cell.angle_alpha   90.00
_cell.angle_beta   90.00
_cell.angle_gamma   90.00
#
_symmetry.space_group_name_H-M   'P 1'
#
loop_
_entity.id
_entity.type
_entity.pdbx_description
1 polymer ?
#
loop_
_entity_poly.entity_id
_entity_poly.type
_entity_poly.pdbx_seq_one_letter_code
_entity_poly.pdbx_strand_id
1 'polypeptide(L)' 'MANRHFQLAREAVEKAQQMAASGQTDLQNQIEIATNNLSAAFHQSTSAEKEQLTSYQQTIQELSHESSNKPF' A
#
# COMPACT_ATOMS: atom_id res chain seq x y z
N MET A 1 8.53 20.76 -2.71
CA MET A 1 8.22 19.77 -3.77
C MET A 1 7.58 18.59 -3.08
N ALA A 2 6.28 18.35 -3.32
CA ALA A 2 5.59 17.21 -2.74
C ALA A 2 6.23 15.93 -3.27
N ASN A 3 6.58 15.00 -2.38
CA ASN A 3 7.26 13.78 -2.74
C ASN A 3 6.35 12.92 -3.63
N ARG A 4 6.65 12.87 -4.93
CA ARG A 4 5.86 12.14 -5.94
C ARG A 4 5.70 10.68 -5.56
N HIS A 5 6.73 10.07 -4.96
CA HIS A 5 6.67 8.68 -4.52
C HIS A 5 5.74 8.49 -3.33
N PHE A 6 5.69 9.46 -2.40
CA PHE A 6 4.75 9.42 -1.29
C PHE A 6 3.29 9.47 -1.77
N GLN A 7 2.98 10.31 -2.76
CA GLN A 7 1.65 10.39 -3.35
C GLN A 7 1.27 9.07 -4.05
N LEU A 8 2.18 8.51 -4.86
CA LEU A 8 1.96 7.23 -5.54
C LEU A 8 1.78 6.05 -4.56
N ALA A 9 2.52 6.06 -3.45
CA ALA A 9 2.38 5.05 -2.41
C ALA A 9 1.02 5.15 -1.72
N ARG A 10 0.61 6.36 -1.34
CA ARG A 10 -0.70 6.62 -0.73
C ARG A 10 -1.85 6.21 -1.66
N GLU A 11 -1.83 6.64 -2.91
CA GLU A 11 -2.86 6.30 -3.91
C GLU A 11 -2.96 4.78 -4.11
N ALA A 12 -1.82 4.09 -4.16
CA ALA A 12 -1.82 2.64 -4.33
C ALA A 12 -2.41 1.92 -3.10
N VAL A 13 -2.19 2.43 -1.89
CA VAL A 13 -2.76 1.90 -0.64
C VAL A 13 -4.26 2.14 -0.57
N GLU A 14 -4.71 3.37 -0.83
CA GLU A 14 -6.14 3.70 -0.87
C GLU A 14 -6.88 2.83 -1.90
N LYS A 15 -6.26 2.61 -3.06
CA LYS A 15 -6.82 1.73 -4.08
C LYS A 15 -6.88 0.27 -3.62
N ALA A 16 -5.83 -0.25 -2.97
CA ALA A 16 -5.85 -1.60 -2.41
C ALA A 16 -6.97 -1.77 -1.37
N GLN A 17 -7.18 -0.78 -0.50
CA GLN A 17 -8.30 -0.79 0.47
C GLN A 17 -9.66 -0.82 -0.21
N GLN A 18 -9.87 0.01 -1.24
CA GLN A 18 -11.13 0.02 -1.99
C GLN A 18 -11.37 -1.33 -2.68
N MET A 19 -10.33 -1.90 -3.28
CA MET A 19 -10.41 -3.21 -3.94
C MET A 19 -10.74 -4.32 -2.93
N ALA A 20 -10.14 -4.29 -1.74
CA ALA A 20 -10.43 -5.24 -0.67
C ALA A 20 -11.88 -5.12 -0.16
N ALA A 21 -12.39 -3.90 -0.02
CA ALA A 21 -13.78 -3.66 0.36
C ALA A 21 -14.78 -4.14 -0.70
N SER A 22 -14.44 -3.99 -1.99
CA SER A 22 -15.26 -4.45 -3.11
C SER A 22 -15.13 -5.95 -3.44
N GLY A 23 -14.14 -6.64 -2.85
CA GLY A 23 -13.85 -8.04 -3.17
C GLY A 23 -13.32 -8.27 -4.59
N GLN A 24 -12.59 -7.31 -5.17
CA GLN A 24 -12.00 -7.46 -6.50
C GLN A 24 -10.88 -8.52 -6.52
N THR A 25 -10.88 -9.34 -7.58
CA THR A 25 -9.92 -10.43 -7.81
C THR A 25 -8.47 -9.95 -7.99
N ASP A 26 -8.27 -8.70 -8.42
CA ASP A 26 -6.94 -8.12 -8.67
C ASP A 26 -6.31 -7.47 -7.43
N LEU A 27 -6.90 -7.65 -6.25
CA LEU A 27 -6.39 -7.07 -5.00
C LEU A 27 -4.93 -7.43 -4.75
N GLN A 28 -4.53 -8.67 -4.99
CA GLN A 28 -3.16 -9.14 -4.76
C GLN A 28 -2.14 -8.37 -5.63
N ASN A 29 -2.47 -8.13 -6.89
CA ASN A 29 -1.63 -7.34 -7.80
C ASN A 29 -1.54 -5.88 -7.34
N GLN A 30 -2.65 -5.30 -6.88
CA GLN A 30 -2.65 -3.93 -6.37
C GLN A 30 -1.84 -3.80 -5.06
N ILE A 31 -1.84 -4.83 -4.21
CA ILE A 31 -1.01 -4.93 -3.00
C ILE A 31 0.49 -4.95 -3.36
N GLU A 32 0.89 -5.70 -4.40
CA GLU A 32 2.27 -5.70 -4.88
C GLU A 32 2.70 -4.32 -5.39
N ILE A 33 1.85 -3.66 -6.17
CA ILE A 33 2.10 -2.29 -6.66
C ILE A 33 2.26 -1.32 -5.48
N ALA A 34 1.36 -1.38 -4.49
CA ALA A 34 1.43 -0.55 -3.30
C ALA A 34 2.72 -0.79 -2.51
N THR A 35 3.12 -2.05 -2.35
CA THR A 35 4.36 -2.43 -1.65
C THR A 35 5.58 -1.85 -2.36
N ASN A 36 5.67 -2.01 -3.69
CA ASN A 36 6.76 -1.46 -4.48
C ASN A 36 6.85 0.07 -4.40
N ASN A 37 5.69 0.75 -4.48
CA ASN A 37 5.63 2.21 -4.34
C ASN A 37 6.01 2.66 -2.93
N LEU A 38 5.58 1.95 -1.88
CA LEU A 38 5.94 2.23 -0.49
C LEU A 38 7.44 2.07 -0.26
N SER A 39 8.06 1.00 -0.78
CA SER A 39 9.51 0.82 -0.71
C SER A 39 10.26 1.95 -1.42
N ALA A 40 9.85 2.31 -2.64
CA ALA A 40 10.45 3.41 -3.39
C ALA A 40 10.30 4.76 -2.66
N ALA A 41 9.11 5.03 -2.11
CA ALA A 41 8.84 6.23 -1.32
C ALA A 41 9.71 6.26 -0.07
N PHE A 42 9.84 5.14 0.65
CA PHE A 42 10.62 5.07 1.89
C PHE A 42 12.09 5.43 1.69
N HIS A 43 12.70 5.01 0.57
CA HIS A 43 14.08 5.36 0.24
C HIS A 43 14.28 6.84 -0.07
N GLN A 44 13.26 7.51 -0.61
CA GLN A 44 13.33 8.93 -1.02
C GLN A 44 12.68 9.88 0.00
N SER A 45 12.14 9.34 1.09
CA SER A 45 11.39 10.10 2.09
C SER A 45 12.24 10.57 3.26
N THR A 46 11.83 11.70 3.83
CA THR A 46 12.38 12.23 5.09
C THR A 46 11.91 11.38 6.28
N SER A 47 12.54 11.55 7.45
CA SER A 47 12.15 10.80 8.66
C SER A 47 10.67 10.97 9.03
N ALA A 48 10.09 12.15 8.82
CA ALA A 48 8.67 12.41 9.08
C ALA A 48 7.74 11.69 8.08
N GLU A 49 8.11 11.66 6.80
CA GLU A 49 7.35 10.91 5.79
C GLU A 49 7.46 9.40 5.99
N LYS A 50 8.60 8.92 6.50
CA LYS A 50 8.82 7.50 6.81
C LYS A 50 7.87 6.98 7.89
N GLU A 51 7.52 7.79 8.90
CA GLU A 51 6.51 7.40 9.89
C GLU A 51 5.15 7.15 9.22
N GLN A 52 4.73 8.04 8.33
CA GLN A 52 3.49 7.88 7.57
C GLN A 52 3.55 6.71 6.58
N LEU A 53 4.69 6.48 5.93
CA LEU A 53 4.86 5.32 5.06
C LEU A 53 4.85 3.99 5.83
N THR A 54 5.31 4.00 7.09
CA THR A 54 5.30 2.81 7.94
C THR A 54 3.87 2.40 8.30
N SER A 55 2.99 3.36 8.60
CA SER A 55 1.58 3.03 8.83
C SER A 55 0.91 2.48 7.58
N TYR A 56 1.21 3.03 6.40
CA TYR A 56 0.72 2.48 5.13
C TYR A 56 1.25 1.06 4.84
N GLN A 57 2.51 0.77 5.17
CA GLN A 57 3.07 -0.58 5.05
C GLN A 57 2.33 -1.58 5.94
N GLN A 58 1.99 -1.20 7.18
CA GLN A 58 1.20 -2.06 8.08
C GLN A 58 -0.18 -2.36 7.47
N THR A 59 -0.86 -1.34 6.94
CA THR A 59 -2.17 -1.54 6.32
C THR A 59 -2.11 -2.47 5.10
N ILE A 60 -1.09 -2.35 4.26
CA ILE A 60 -0.91 -3.24 3.11
C ILE A 60 -0.61 -4.68 3.56
N GLN A 61 0.18 -4.86 4.62
CA GLN A 61 0.44 -6.19 5.18
C GLN A 61 -0.83 -6.83 5.74
N GLU A 62 -1.67 -6.08 6.44
CA GLU A 62 -2.96 -6.55 6.92
C GLU A 62 -3.86 -6.98 5.77
N LEU A 63 -4.01 -6.13 4.74
CA LEU A 63 -4.78 -6.44 3.54
C LEU A 63 -4.26 -7.68 2.81
N SER A 64 -2.94 -7.85 2.73
CA SER A 64 -2.31 -9.03 2.13
C SER A 64 -2.55 -10.30 2.92
N HIS A 65 -2.57 -10.20 4.25
CA HIS A 65 -2.87 -11.34 5.10
C HIS A 65 -4.34 -11.74 4.99
N GLU A 66 -5.24 -10.75 4.98
CA GLU A 66 -6.68 -10.97 4.83
C GLU A 66 -7.04 -11.52 3.44
N SER A 67 -6.41 -11.03 2.38
CA SER A 67 -6.61 -11.55 1.02
C SER A 67 -6.11 -12.98 0.87
N SER A 68 -5.01 -13.32 1.53
CA SER A 68 -4.45 -14.69 1.52
C SER A 68 -5.22 -15.67 2.40
N ASN A 69 -5.98 -15.20 3.39
CA ASN A 69 -6.68 -16.05 4.37
C ASN A 69 -8.17 -16.26 4.05
N LYS A 70 -8.70 -15.72 2.94
CA LYS A 70 -10.05 -16.06 2.46
C LYS A 70 -10.03 -17.43 1.78
N PRO A 71 -10.63 -18.49 2.36
CA PRO A 71 -10.88 -19.72 1.61
C PRO A 71 -11.87 -19.41 0.48
N PHE A 72 -11.53 -19.83 -0.74
CA PHE A 72 -12.45 -19.84 -1.88
C PHE A 72 -13.66 -20.74 -1.61
#